data_AF-R4MIS1-F1
#
_entry.id   AF-R4MIS1-F1
#
_cell.length_a   1.000
_cell.length_b   1.000
_cell.length_c   1.000
_cell.angle_alpha   90.00
_cell.angle_beta   90.00
_cell.angle_gamma   90.00
#
_symmetry.space_group_name_H-M   'P 1'
#
loop_
_entity.id
_entity.type
_entity.pdbx_description
1 polymer ?
#
loop_
_entity_poly.entity_id
_entity_poly.type
_entity_poly.pdbx_seq_one_letter_code
_entity_poly.pdbx_strand_id
1 'polypeptide(L)'
;MVSGWEGEWVMEFPVLPPEINSVLMYSGAGSSPLLAAAAAWDGLAEELGSAAVSFGQVTSGLTAGVWQGAAAAAMAAAAAPYAGWLGSVAAAAEAVAGQARVVVGVFEAALAATVDPALVAANRARLVALAVSNLLGQTTPAIAARGRVRLVAAGGWPATIPARRLLPRRCRRSAHRRRRWGEVSARSLPPCSPALRRR
;
A
#
# COMPACT_ATOMS: atom_id res chain seq x y z
N MET A 1 -13.46 -25.16 -19.22
CA MET A 1 -14.33 -24.30 -18.38
C MET A 1 -13.59 -24.08 -17.06
N VAL A 2 -13.02 -22.94 -16.70
CA VAL A 2 -13.08 -21.55 -17.14
C VAL A 2 -11.66 -20.99 -16.96
N SER A 3 -10.96 -20.72 -18.07
CA SER A 3 -9.70 -19.98 -18.09
C SER A 3 -10.03 -18.60 -18.65
N GLY A 4 -10.28 -17.64 -17.78
CA GLY A 4 -10.84 -16.35 -18.21
C GLY A 4 -10.77 -15.26 -17.16
N TRP A 5 -9.65 -15.10 -16.46
CA TRP A 5 -9.44 -13.98 -15.54
C TRP A 5 -8.00 -13.43 -15.49
N GLU A 6 -7.07 -13.89 -16.34
CA GLU A 6 -5.80 -13.19 -16.61
C GLU A 6 -5.97 -12.05 -17.62
N GLY A 7 -6.90 -11.13 -17.33
CA GLY A 7 -6.76 -9.77 -17.84
C GLY A 7 -5.59 -9.14 -17.08
N GLU A 8 -4.42 -9.14 -17.70
CA GLU A 8 -3.31 -8.29 -17.28
C GLU A 8 -3.79 -6.84 -17.37
N TRP A 9 -4.32 -6.30 -16.26
CA TRP A 9 -4.61 -4.87 -16.14
C TRP A 9 -3.28 -4.12 -16.04
N VAL A 10 -2.45 -4.20 -17.08
CA VAL A 10 -1.40 -3.22 -17.31
C VAL A 10 -2.13 -1.98 -17.75
N MET A 11 -2.24 -0.97 -16.89
CA MET A 11 -2.54 0.36 -17.37
C MET A 11 -1.39 0.77 -18.31
N GLU A 12 -1.66 0.83 -19.60
CA GLU A 12 -0.70 1.24 -20.61
C GLU A 12 -0.54 2.78 -20.62
N PHE A 13 0.01 3.33 -19.53
CA PHE A 13 0.45 4.72 -19.47
C PHE A 13 1.36 5.14 -20.64
N PRO A 14 2.23 4.27 -21.21
CA PRO A 14 3.05 4.64 -22.37
C PRO A 14 2.27 4.93 -23.65
N VAL A 15 1.04 4.44 -23.78
CA VAL A 15 0.20 4.59 -25.00
C VAL A 15 -0.78 5.75 -24.85
N LEU A 16 -1.04 6.21 -23.63
CA LEU A 16 -1.86 7.38 -23.37
C LEU A 16 -1.14 8.67 -23.74
N PRO A 17 -1.85 9.67 -24.29
CA PRO A 17 -1.26 10.95 -24.62
C PRO A 17 -0.93 11.74 -23.33
N PRO A 18 0.07 12.64 -23.38
CA PRO A 18 0.56 13.36 -22.19
C PRO A 18 -0.51 14.20 -21.48
N GLU A 19 -1.56 14.63 -22.20
CA GLU A 19 -2.72 15.33 -21.63
C GLU A 19 -3.46 14.47 -20.61
N ILE A 20 -3.67 13.19 -20.94
CA ILE A 20 -4.40 12.27 -20.08
C ILE A 20 -3.52 11.85 -18.91
N ASN A 21 -2.25 11.51 -19.17
CA ASN A 21 -1.32 11.12 -18.12
C ASN A 21 -1.09 12.25 -17.09
N SER A 22 -0.93 13.49 -17.55
CA SER A 22 -0.76 14.65 -16.67
C SER A 22 -2.03 14.93 -15.87
N VAL A 23 -3.20 14.98 -16.50
CA VAL A 23 -4.45 15.23 -15.77
C VAL A 23 -4.71 14.15 -14.71
N LEU A 24 -4.54 12.86 -15.05
CA LEU A 24 -4.73 11.76 -14.11
C LEU A 24 -3.83 11.86 -12.88
N MET A 25 -2.59 12.35 -13.05
CA MET A 25 -1.65 12.49 -11.95
C MET A 25 -2.01 13.68 -11.02
N TYR A 26 -2.58 14.76 -11.59
CA TYR A 26 -2.86 16.00 -10.86
C TYR A 26 -4.31 16.09 -10.32
N SER A 27 -5.26 15.30 -10.83
CA SER A 27 -6.70 15.40 -10.47
C SER A 27 -7.11 14.59 -9.23
N GLY A 28 -6.17 13.95 -8.53
CA GLY A 28 -6.44 13.09 -7.38
C GLY A 28 -6.48 13.83 -6.03
N ALA A 29 -6.91 13.13 -4.98
CA ALA A 29 -6.92 13.64 -3.59
C ALA A 29 -5.51 13.85 -2.97
N GLY A 30 -4.44 13.58 -3.73
CA GLY A 30 -3.06 13.67 -3.29
C GLY A 30 -2.66 12.59 -2.28
N SER A 31 -1.54 12.80 -1.60
CA SER A 31 -0.95 11.85 -0.63
C SER A 31 -1.61 11.91 0.76
N SER A 32 -2.32 13.00 1.08
CA SER A 32 -2.87 13.26 2.43
C SER A 32 -3.76 12.12 2.97
N PRO A 33 -4.73 11.56 2.21
CA PRO A 33 -5.55 10.46 2.72
C PRO A 33 -4.74 9.20 3.05
N LEU A 34 -3.67 8.93 2.29
CA LEU A 34 -2.82 7.76 2.51
C LEU A 34 -1.89 7.97 3.72
N LEU A 35 -1.44 9.21 3.96
CA LEU A 35 -0.72 9.58 5.19
C LEU A 35 -1.62 9.49 6.43
N ALA A 36 -2.87 9.94 6.33
CA ALA A 36 -3.85 9.79 7.40
C ALA A 36 -4.12 8.30 7.70
N ALA A 37 -4.24 7.48 6.67
CA ALA A 37 -4.35 6.03 6.83
C ALA A 37 -3.10 5.43 7.50
N ALA A 38 -1.89 5.87 7.13
CA ALA A 38 -0.65 5.43 7.78
C ALA A 38 -0.65 5.74 9.28
N ALA A 39 -1.03 6.97 9.66
CA ALA A 39 -1.14 7.37 11.06
C ALA A 39 -2.18 6.54 11.83
N ALA A 40 -3.33 6.23 11.21
CA ALA A 40 -4.33 5.36 11.83
C ALA A 40 -3.81 3.93 12.05
N TRP A 41 -3.01 3.39 11.12
CA TRP A 41 -2.36 2.09 11.29
C TRP A 41 -1.31 2.09 12.41
N ASP A 42 -0.54 3.17 12.58
CA ASP A 42 0.38 3.31 13.71
C ASP A 42 -0.39 3.37 15.04
N GLY A 43 -1.45 4.17 15.12
CA GLY A 43 -2.29 4.22 16.32
C GLY A 43 -2.89 2.84 16.66
N LEU A 44 -3.32 2.08 15.66
CA LEU A 44 -3.77 0.70 15.88
C LEU A 44 -2.64 -0.22 16.39
N ALA A 45 -1.42 -0.05 15.90
CA ALA A 45 -0.28 -0.82 16.38
C ALA A 45 0.02 -0.53 17.86
N GLU A 46 0.00 0.75 18.25
CA GLU A 46 0.20 1.18 19.64
C GLU A 46 -0.86 0.58 20.56
N GLU A 47 -2.15 0.66 20.19
CA GLU A 47 -3.25 0.09 20.98
C GLU A 47 -3.16 -1.45 21.10
N LEU A 48 -2.77 -2.14 20.04
CA LEU A 48 -2.59 -3.59 20.09
C LEU A 48 -1.36 -3.99 20.93
N GLY A 49 -0.28 -3.20 20.85
CA GLY A 49 0.91 -3.39 21.67
C GLY A 49 0.61 -3.16 23.15
N SER A 50 -0.10 -2.08 23.49
CA SER A 50 -0.52 -1.77 24.86
C SER A 50 -1.46 -2.85 25.41
N ALA A 51 -2.40 -3.33 24.59
CA ALA A 51 -3.29 -4.43 24.94
C ALA A 51 -2.53 -5.74 25.21
N ALA A 52 -1.51 -6.06 24.40
CA ALA A 52 -0.67 -7.24 24.61
C ALA A 52 0.07 -7.17 25.95
N VAL A 53 0.66 -6.01 26.27
CA VAL A 53 1.37 -5.78 27.54
C VAL A 53 0.38 -5.87 28.71
N SER A 54 -0.75 -5.17 28.63
CA SER A 54 -1.79 -5.17 29.68
C SER A 54 -2.30 -6.57 29.96
N PHE A 55 -2.62 -7.34 28.92
CA PHE A 55 -3.05 -8.74 29.06
C PHE A 55 -1.97 -9.61 29.71
N GLY A 56 -0.70 -9.41 29.34
CA GLY A 56 0.44 -10.07 29.98
C GLY A 56 0.55 -9.74 31.48
N GLN A 57 0.38 -8.46 31.86
CA GLN A 57 0.43 -8.02 33.25
C GLN A 57 -0.72 -8.60 34.10
N VAL A 58 -1.94 -8.62 33.55
CA VAL A 58 -3.09 -9.22 34.26
C VAL A 58 -2.87 -10.72 34.46
N THR A 59 -2.37 -11.42 33.44
CA THR A 59 -2.10 -12.87 33.50
C THR A 59 -1.00 -13.18 34.52
N SER A 60 0.12 -12.43 34.49
CA SER A 60 1.21 -12.63 35.44
C SER A 60 0.78 -12.31 36.87
N GLY A 61 0.09 -11.19 37.08
CA GLY A 61 -0.43 -10.77 38.39
C GLY A 61 -1.38 -11.79 39.00
N LEU A 62 -2.27 -12.39 38.20
CA LEU A 62 -3.18 -13.44 38.64
C LEU A 62 -2.42 -14.68 39.15
N THR A 63 -1.39 -15.11 38.42
CA THR A 63 -0.59 -16.31 38.77
C THR A 63 0.47 -16.07 39.85
N ALA A 64 0.84 -14.81 40.10
CA ALA A 64 1.74 -14.43 41.19
C ALA A 64 1.01 -14.23 42.54
N GLY A 65 -0.32 -14.16 42.52
CA GLY A 65 -1.16 -13.97 43.70
C GLY A 65 -1.44 -15.27 44.48
N VAL A 66 -2.65 -15.38 45.04
CA VAL A 66 -3.05 -16.54 45.86
C VAL A 66 -3.29 -17.79 45.01
N TRP A 67 -3.59 -17.62 43.72
CA TRP A 67 -3.84 -18.74 42.80
C TRP A 67 -2.54 -19.26 42.19
N GLN A 68 -1.93 -20.26 42.84
CA GLN A 68 -0.66 -20.87 42.43
C GLN A 68 -0.80 -22.38 42.19
N GLY A 69 0.20 -22.96 41.52
CA GLY A 69 0.29 -24.40 41.25
C GLY A 69 0.03 -24.77 39.78
N ALA A 70 -0.07 -26.07 39.50
CA ALA A 70 -0.12 -26.60 38.14
C ALA A 70 -1.28 -26.04 37.29
N ALA A 71 -2.44 -25.77 37.90
CA ALA A 71 -3.59 -25.18 37.22
C ALA A 71 -3.34 -23.72 36.79
N ALA A 72 -2.73 -22.92 37.66
CA ALA A 72 -2.36 -21.53 37.34
C ALA A 72 -1.31 -21.47 36.23
N ALA A 73 -0.29 -22.35 36.30
CA ALA A 73 0.73 -22.48 35.25
C ALA A 73 0.13 -22.89 33.89
N ALA A 74 -0.81 -23.84 33.89
CA ALA A 74 -1.51 -24.25 32.68
C ALA A 74 -2.34 -23.11 32.06
N MET A 75 -2.99 -22.28 32.89
CA MET A 75 -3.78 -21.15 32.40
C MET A 75 -2.89 -20.04 31.82
N ALA A 76 -1.77 -19.70 32.48
CA ALA A 76 -0.79 -18.76 31.93
C ALA A 76 -0.21 -19.24 30.58
N ALA A 77 0.09 -20.53 30.47
CA ALA A 77 0.55 -21.12 29.21
C ALA A 77 -0.51 -21.04 28.10
N ALA A 78 -1.79 -21.22 28.44
CA ALA A 78 -2.91 -21.10 27.49
C ALA A 78 -3.19 -19.64 27.08
N ALA A 79 -2.88 -18.67 27.93
CA ALA A 79 -3.08 -17.24 27.67
C ALA A 79 -1.96 -16.63 26.81
N ALA A 80 -0.72 -17.13 26.91
CA ALA A 80 0.44 -16.59 26.20
C ALA A 80 0.28 -16.46 24.66
N PRO A 81 -0.36 -17.42 23.94
CA PRO A 81 -0.59 -17.29 22.50
C PRO A 81 -1.44 -16.08 22.11
N TYR A 82 -2.36 -15.64 22.97
CA TYR A 82 -3.21 -14.47 22.69
C TYR A 82 -2.40 -13.16 22.79
N ALA A 83 -1.58 -13.01 23.82
CA ALA A 83 -0.64 -11.88 23.93
C ALA A 83 0.33 -11.84 22.74
N GLY A 84 0.87 -13.01 22.34
CA GLY A 84 1.72 -13.13 21.17
C GLY A 84 1.01 -12.78 19.87
N TRP A 85 -0.26 -13.17 19.73
CA TRP A 85 -1.08 -12.80 18.58
C TRP A 85 -1.29 -11.29 18.51
N LEU A 86 -1.66 -10.62 19.61
CA LEU A 86 -1.80 -9.16 19.67
C LEU A 86 -0.51 -8.46 19.23
N GLY A 87 0.65 -8.87 19.76
CA GLY A 87 1.95 -8.33 19.35
C GLY A 87 2.26 -8.57 17.86
N SER A 88 1.87 -9.73 17.32
CA SER A 88 2.06 -10.02 15.89
C SER A 88 1.19 -9.15 14.98
N VAL A 89 -0.03 -8.80 15.43
CA VAL A 89 -0.93 -7.91 14.70
C VAL A 89 -0.45 -6.46 14.80
N ALA A 90 0.06 -6.05 15.97
CA ALA A 90 0.69 -4.74 16.15
C ALA A 90 1.84 -4.53 15.15
N ALA A 91 2.80 -5.46 15.09
CA ALA A 91 3.90 -5.39 14.13
C ALA A 91 3.44 -5.41 12.66
N ALA A 92 2.34 -6.10 12.36
CA ALA A 92 1.76 -6.09 11.02
C ALA A 92 1.13 -4.74 10.67
N ALA A 93 0.49 -4.06 11.63
CA ALA A 93 -0.07 -2.73 11.47
C ALA A 93 1.03 -1.69 11.22
N GLU A 94 2.13 -1.69 12.00
CA GLU A 94 3.31 -0.84 11.75
C GLU A 94 3.87 -1.04 10.34
N ALA A 95 3.98 -2.30 9.90
CA ALA A 95 4.48 -2.60 8.56
C ALA A 95 3.58 -2.07 7.45
N VAL A 96 2.26 -2.03 7.66
CA VAL A 96 1.30 -1.44 6.71
C VAL A 96 1.44 0.09 6.68
N ALA A 97 1.59 0.73 7.84
CA ALA A 97 1.84 2.16 7.92
C ALA A 97 3.14 2.56 7.19
N GLY A 98 4.22 1.80 7.39
CA GLY A 98 5.48 1.99 6.67
C GLY A 98 5.33 1.82 5.16
N GLN A 99 4.58 0.82 4.69
CA GLN A 99 4.31 0.62 3.26
C GLN A 99 3.50 1.77 2.67
N ALA A 100 2.51 2.30 3.39
CA ALA A 100 1.72 3.45 2.94
C ALA A 100 2.62 4.68 2.70
N ARG A 101 3.56 4.95 3.61
CA ARG A 101 4.55 6.05 3.43
C ARG A 101 5.46 5.86 2.23
N VAL A 102 5.90 4.62 1.96
CA VAL A 102 6.69 4.32 0.75
C VAL A 102 5.89 4.62 -0.52
N VAL A 103 4.61 4.24 -0.56
CA VAL A 103 3.72 4.53 -1.71
C VAL A 103 3.51 6.03 -1.87
N VAL A 104 3.36 6.78 -0.78
CA VAL A 104 3.32 8.26 -0.81
C VAL A 104 4.56 8.83 -1.47
N GLY A 105 5.76 8.39 -1.06
CA GLY A 105 7.01 8.86 -1.66
C GLY A 105 7.11 8.55 -3.16
N VAL A 106 6.62 7.39 -3.60
CA VAL A 106 6.56 7.04 -5.03
C VAL A 106 5.58 7.94 -5.77
N PHE A 107 4.41 8.23 -5.20
CA PHE A 107 3.42 9.13 -5.80
C PHE A 107 3.98 10.55 -5.96
N GLU A 108 4.60 11.09 -4.92
CA GLU A 108 5.16 12.46 -4.96
C GLU A 108 6.34 12.57 -5.94
N ALA A 109 7.19 11.54 -6.01
CA ALA A 109 8.24 11.49 -7.03
C ALA A 109 7.67 11.43 -8.46
N ALA A 110 6.62 10.63 -8.68
CA ALA A 110 5.94 10.57 -9.97
C ALA A 110 5.27 11.90 -10.33
N LEU A 111 4.68 12.59 -9.35
CA LEU A 111 4.04 13.89 -9.54
C LEU A 111 5.07 14.93 -9.97
N ALA A 112 6.21 14.99 -9.28
CA ALA A 112 7.30 15.92 -9.59
C ALA A 112 7.95 15.64 -10.96
N ALA A 113 7.95 14.39 -11.41
CA ALA A 113 8.45 14.00 -12.73
C ALA A 113 7.42 14.24 -13.87
N THR A 114 6.15 14.46 -13.53
CA THR A 114 5.07 14.61 -14.52
C THR A 114 4.95 16.06 -14.98
N VAL A 115 4.89 16.25 -16.30
CA VAL A 115 4.72 17.59 -16.91
C VAL A 115 3.38 18.19 -16.48
N ASP A 116 3.41 19.47 -16.09
CA ASP A 116 2.22 20.23 -15.69
C ASP A 116 1.18 20.30 -16.83
N PRO A 117 -0.11 20.01 -16.56
CA PRO A 117 -1.18 20.05 -17.58
C PRO A 117 -1.28 21.38 -18.33
N ALA A 118 -1.02 22.52 -17.70
CA ALA A 118 -1.05 23.84 -18.35
C ALA A 118 0.05 23.99 -19.40
N LEU A 119 1.23 23.42 -19.15
CA LEU A 119 2.33 23.40 -20.13
C LEU A 119 1.98 22.52 -21.33
N VAL A 120 1.32 21.38 -21.11
CA VAL A 120 0.82 20.52 -22.19
C VAL A 120 -0.21 21.27 -23.04
N ALA A 121 -1.18 21.93 -22.39
CA ALA A 121 -2.21 22.71 -23.07
C ALA A 121 -1.62 23.89 -23.87
N ALA A 122 -0.68 24.63 -23.31
CA ALA A 122 0.00 25.74 -23.98
C ALA A 122 0.80 25.26 -25.21
N ASN A 123 1.47 24.10 -25.11
CA ASN A 123 2.16 23.49 -26.24
C ASN A 123 1.18 23.18 -27.39
N ARG A 124 0.01 22.60 -27.08
CA ARG A 124 -1.03 22.28 -28.06
C ARG A 124 -1.63 23.53 -28.71
N ALA A 125 -1.96 24.56 -27.92
CA ALA A 125 -2.47 25.82 -28.46
C ALA A 125 -1.47 26.46 -29.44
N ARG A 126 -0.17 26.47 -29.09
CA ARG A 126 0.89 26.99 -29.96
C ARG A 126 1.05 26.16 -31.24
N LEU A 127 0.94 24.83 -31.15
CA LEU A 127 1.02 23.93 -32.30
C LEU A 127 -0.12 24.22 -33.30
N VAL A 128 -1.35 24.37 -32.80
CA VAL A 128 -2.52 24.71 -33.62
C VAL A 128 -2.35 26.09 -34.27
N ALA A 129 -1.91 27.11 -33.52
CA ALA A 129 -1.67 28.44 -34.07
C ALA A 129 -0.63 28.43 -35.21
N LEU A 130 0.46 27.70 -35.04
CA LEU A 130 1.48 27.56 -36.08
C LEU A 130 0.94 26.82 -37.32
N ALA A 131 0.15 25.77 -37.13
CA ALA A 131 -0.47 25.03 -38.23
C ALA A 131 -1.46 25.88 -39.03
N VAL A 132 -2.31 26.67 -38.37
CA VAL A 132 -3.26 27.59 -39.00
C VAL A 132 -2.53 28.67 -39.80
N SER A 133 -1.41 29.18 -39.28
CA SER A 133 -0.59 30.17 -39.97
C SER A 133 0.31 29.60 -41.09
N ASN A 134 0.36 28.27 -41.29
CA ASN A 134 1.29 27.61 -42.22
C ASN A 134 0.80 27.60 -43.69
N LEU A 135 0.17 28.67 -44.17
CA LEU A 135 -0.38 28.74 -45.54
C LEU A 135 0.69 28.53 -46.63
N LEU A 136 1.91 29.00 -46.36
CA LEU A 136 3.04 28.98 -47.30
C LEU A 136 4.09 27.93 -46.92
N GLY A 137 3.82 27.05 -45.96
CA GLY A 137 4.78 26.01 -45.52
C GLY A 137 5.97 26.53 -44.71
N GLN A 138 6.06 27.84 -44.44
CA GLN A 138 7.22 28.47 -43.80
C GLN A 138 7.42 28.09 -42.32
N THR A 139 6.35 27.72 -41.60
CA THR A 139 6.43 27.39 -40.16
C THR A 139 6.64 25.89 -39.91
N THR A 140 6.79 25.08 -40.97
CA THR A 140 6.99 23.62 -40.88
C THR A 140 8.16 23.20 -39.98
N PRO A 141 9.34 23.86 -39.99
CA PRO A 141 10.41 23.54 -39.04
C PRO A 141 10.03 23.80 -37.57
N ALA A 142 9.25 24.86 -37.30
CA ALA A 142 8.79 25.20 -35.95
C ALA A 142 7.72 24.23 -35.44
N ILE A 143 6.88 23.70 -36.33
CA ILE A 143 5.92 22.62 -36.04
C ILE A 143 6.68 21.32 -35.70
N ALA A 144 7.67 20.95 -36.53
CA ALA A 144 8.48 19.74 -36.32
C ALA A 144 9.26 19.78 -34.98
N ALA A 145 9.81 20.94 -34.62
CA ALA A 145 10.49 21.15 -33.35
C ALA A 145 9.56 20.97 -32.13
N ARG A 146 8.27 21.29 -32.27
CA ARG A 146 7.28 21.18 -31.17
C ARG A 146 6.60 19.82 -31.11
N GLY A 147 6.44 19.14 -32.24
CA GLY A 147 6.03 17.73 -32.27
C GLY A 147 7.08 16.82 -31.61
N ARG A 148 8.34 17.24 -31.62
CA ARG A 148 9.40 16.69 -30.76
C ARG A 148 9.35 17.36 -29.39
N VAL A 149 8.34 17.03 -28.58
CA VAL A 149 8.42 17.31 -27.15
C VAL A 149 9.61 16.51 -26.62
N ARG A 150 10.76 17.16 -26.46
CA ARG A 150 11.84 16.65 -25.63
C ARG A 150 11.28 16.72 -24.22
N LEU A 151 10.66 15.63 -23.77
CA LEU A 151 10.47 15.41 -22.35
C LEU A 151 11.87 15.65 -21.76
N VAL A 152 12.04 16.73 -21.00
CA VAL A 152 13.08 16.73 -19.98
C VAL A 152 12.63 15.64 -19.04
N ALA A 153 12.95 14.41 -19.39
CA ALA A 153 13.11 13.35 -18.43
C ALA A 153 14.21 13.88 -17.53
N ALA A 154 13.80 14.53 -16.43
CA ALA A 154 14.70 14.84 -15.34
C ALA A 154 15.19 13.47 -14.82
N GLY A 155 16.26 12.97 -15.44
CA GLY A 155 16.62 11.57 -15.37
C GLY A 155 15.59 10.68 -16.07
N GLY A 156 16.04 9.59 -16.71
CA GLY A 156 15.10 8.53 -17.05
C GLY A 156 14.27 8.16 -15.82
N TRP A 157 13.03 7.71 -16.04
CA TRP A 157 12.35 6.80 -15.12
C TRP A 157 13.42 6.01 -14.37
N PRO A 158 13.60 6.22 -13.05
CA PRO A 158 14.75 5.64 -12.39
C PRO A 158 14.69 4.15 -12.65
N ALA A 159 15.68 3.67 -13.41
CA ALA A 159 16.05 2.28 -13.56
C ALA A 159 16.55 1.69 -12.21
N THR A 160 16.10 2.26 -11.10
CA THR A 160 16.42 1.95 -9.70
C THR A 160 15.18 2.06 -8.83
N ILE A 161 14.00 1.79 -9.38
CA ILE A 161 12.98 1.10 -8.61
C ILE A 161 12.56 -0.10 -9.45
N PRO A 162 12.83 -1.35 -9.03
CA PRO A 162 12.22 -2.48 -9.70
C PRO A 162 10.70 -2.38 -9.47
N ALA A 163 9.98 -1.73 -10.39
CA ALA A 163 8.51 -1.78 -10.43
C ALA A 163 8.01 -3.22 -10.64
N ARG A 164 8.91 -4.14 -11.06
CA ARG A 164 8.70 -5.59 -11.06
C ARG A 164 8.96 -6.28 -9.70
N ARG A 165 9.36 -5.55 -8.65
CA ARG A 165 9.58 -6.02 -7.27
C ARG A 165 9.05 -5.06 -6.18
N LEU A 166 8.13 -4.14 -6.47
CA LEU A 166 7.56 -3.24 -5.44
C LEU A 166 6.10 -3.53 -5.03
N LEU A 167 5.40 -4.44 -5.70
CA LEU A 167 4.54 -5.31 -4.90
C LEU A 167 5.47 -6.37 -4.33
N PRO A 168 5.75 -6.40 -3.02
CA PRO A 168 6.27 -7.62 -2.47
C PRO A 168 5.24 -8.70 -2.87
N ARG A 169 5.69 -9.87 -3.34
CA ARG A 169 4.80 -11.03 -3.54
C ARG A 169 3.92 -11.31 -2.30
N ARG A 170 4.31 -10.73 -1.15
CA ARG A 170 3.49 -10.54 0.05
C ARG A 170 2.15 -9.83 -0.19
N CYS A 171 2.02 -8.72 -0.92
CA CYS A 171 0.73 -8.03 -1.16
C CYS A 171 -0.27 -8.90 -1.95
N ARG A 172 0.20 -9.68 -2.93
CA ARG A 172 -0.63 -10.66 -3.65
C ARG A 172 -1.00 -11.86 -2.73
N ARG A 173 -0.08 -12.27 -1.83
CA ARG A 173 -0.38 -13.17 -0.70
C ARG A 173 -1.26 -12.52 0.38
N SER A 174 -1.33 -11.19 0.51
CA SER A 174 -2.14 -10.46 1.49
C SER A 174 -3.60 -10.45 1.11
N ALA A 175 -3.92 -10.34 -0.19
CA ALA A 175 -5.29 -10.48 -0.69
C ALA A 175 -5.80 -11.93 -0.52
N HIS A 176 -4.93 -12.92 -0.72
CA HIS A 176 -5.24 -14.33 -0.40
C HIS A 176 -5.24 -14.61 1.11
N ARG A 177 -4.43 -13.87 1.90
CA ARG A 177 -4.44 -13.89 3.38
C ARG A 177 -5.64 -13.16 3.96
N ARG A 178 -6.28 -12.20 3.27
CA ARG A 178 -7.53 -11.56 3.72
C ARG A 178 -8.67 -12.56 3.86
N ARG A 179 -8.73 -13.58 3.00
CA ARG A 179 -9.61 -14.77 3.21
C ARG A 179 -9.14 -15.64 4.40
N ARG A 180 -7.85 -15.62 4.70
CA ARG A 180 -7.19 -16.38 5.77
C ARG A 180 -7.11 -15.67 7.13
N TRP A 181 -7.51 -14.39 7.23
CA TRP A 181 -7.64 -13.71 8.53
C TRP A 181 -8.73 -14.39 9.38
N GLY A 182 -9.81 -14.88 8.75
CA GLY A 182 -10.81 -15.74 9.40
C GLY A 182 -10.33 -17.18 9.67
N GLU A 183 -9.53 -17.78 8.78
CA GLU A 183 -9.10 -19.19 8.95
C GLU A 183 -7.91 -19.39 9.90
N VAL A 184 -7.01 -18.40 10.02
CA VAL A 184 -5.96 -18.43 11.06
C VAL A 184 -6.61 -18.25 12.43
N SER A 185 -7.65 -17.43 12.55
CA SER A 185 -8.44 -17.24 13.77
C SER A 185 -9.08 -18.53 14.29
N ALA A 186 -9.39 -19.49 13.40
CA ALA A 186 -9.99 -20.78 13.77
C ALA A 186 -8.96 -21.87 14.13
N ARG A 187 -7.70 -21.74 13.71
CA ARG A 187 -6.64 -22.73 13.99
C ARG A 187 -5.74 -22.39 15.19
N SER A 188 -5.77 -21.15 15.67
CA SER A 188 -4.94 -20.69 16.80
C SER A 188 -5.67 -20.65 18.14
N LEU A 189 -6.98 -20.90 18.17
CA LEU A 189 -7.70 -21.16 19.41
C LEU A 189 -7.35 -22.58 19.88
N PRO A 190 -6.96 -22.79 21.16
CA PRO A 190 -6.73 -24.14 21.65
C PRO A 190 -8.04 -24.93 21.52
N PRO A 191 -8.01 -26.21 21.11
CA PRO A 191 -9.17 -27.07 21.31
C PRO A 191 -9.47 -27.04 22.82
N CYS A 192 -10.71 -26.72 23.19
CA CYS A 192 -11.16 -26.95 24.56
C CYS A 192 -10.89 -28.42 24.88
N SER A 193 -9.91 -28.69 25.74
CA SER A 193 -9.53 -30.05 26.09
C SER A 193 -10.74 -30.80 26.65
N PRO A 194 -10.97 -32.07 26.27
CA PRO A 194 -12.13 -32.87 26.70
C PRO A 194 -12.02 -33.39 28.15
N ALA A 195 -11.40 -32.65 29.06
CA ALA A 195 -11.01 -33.11 30.39
C ALA A 195 -12.09 -32.94 31.48
N LEU A 196 -13.37 -32.79 31.11
CA LEU A 196 -14.51 -32.86 32.04
C LEU A 196 -15.61 -33.78 31.50
N ARG A 197 -15.24 -35.01 31.14
CA ARG A 197 -16.17 -36.14 31.17
C ARG A 197 -15.67 -37.16 32.20
N ARG A 198 -16.51 -37.37 33.23
CA ARG A 198 -16.46 -38.41 34.27
C ARG A 198 -15.64 -38.06 35.52
N ARG A 199 -16.32 -37.59 36.56
CA ARG A 199 -16.81 -38.46 37.63
C ARG A 199 -18.24 -38.07 37.97
#